data_AF-A0A932PMJ6-F1
#
_entry.id   AF-A0A932PMJ6-F1
#
_cell.length_a   1.000
_cell.length_b   1.000
_cell.length_c   1.000
_cell.angle_alpha   90.00
_cell.angle_beta   90.00
_cell.angle_gamma   90.00
#
_symmetry.space_group_name_H-M   'P 1'
#
loop_
_entity.id
_entity.type
_entity.pdbx_description
1 polymer ?
#
loop_
_entity_poly.entity_id
_entity_poly.type
_entity_poly.pdbx_seq_one_letter_code
_entity_poly.pdbx_strand_id
1 'polypeptide(L)'
;MRRASWLLAIPVLFAFGCTRPDVEAFRQRPVPVRVSVSMPSQLQGRDGYEKEYGSALRARLATRVVVVPDGVTPPVGAAELQVAIREIAPAPGETSPAAIGVATGIAVGTLSAISGNRGWGAVDGLFWGLWVGSHAAMHQERVRDRLGYWPQVVRAEVSLRQQGNPEPLWVETIEPIEVVEAMDPLPRGYHDDDGRIREEEAKGFARVVVQKLSAYFRWTRFTEQRFYGDASSAREAESTARPADRPAEPPMPAPSMTPPPPPVDPPPPPASGTPAPSKND
;
A
#
# COMPACT_ATOMS: atom_id res chain seq x y z
N MET A 1 -18.79 -24.62 48.02
CA MET A 1 -18.59 -23.65 46.91
C MET A 1 -17.29 -23.97 46.18
N ARG A 2 -17.30 -24.82 45.15
CA ARG A 2 -16.05 -25.20 44.42
C ARG A 2 -16.30 -25.91 43.08
N ARG A 3 -17.17 -25.38 42.21
CA ARG A 3 -17.37 -25.90 40.83
C ARG A 3 -17.90 -24.81 39.91
N ALA A 4 -17.08 -23.80 39.59
CA ALA A 4 -17.46 -22.78 38.61
C ALA A 4 -16.29 -22.24 37.77
N SER A 5 -15.12 -22.89 37.81
CA SER A 5 -13.91 -22.40 37.12
C SER A 5 -13.57 -23.15 35.83
N TRP A 6 -14.32 -24.20 35.47
CA TRP A 6 -14.03 -25.01 34.27
C TRP A 6 -14.89 -24.68 33.04
N LEU A 7 -15.95 -23.89 33.19
CA LEU A 7 -16.82 -23.50 32.07
C LEU A 7 -16.35 -22.24 31.32
N LEU A 8 -15.30 -21.57 31.80
CA LEU A 8 -14.69 -20.40 31.16
C LEU A 8 -13.49 -20.74 30.25
N ALA A 9 -13.04 -21.98 30.20
CA ALA A 9 -11.91 -22.39 29.33
C ALA A 9 -12.33 -22.76 27.90
N ILE A 10 -13.60 -23.10 27.68
CA ILE A 10 -14.13 -23.53 26.38
C ILE A 10 -14.25 -22.39 25.35
N PRO A 11 -14.65 -21.13 25.68
CA PRO A 11 -14.73 -20.08 24.67
C PRO A 11 -13.35 -19.56 24.22
N VAL A 12 -12.30 -19.76 25.03
CA VAL A 12 -10.93 -19.32 24.67
C VAL A 12 -10.27 -20.29 23.69
N LEU A 13 -10.55 -21.60 23.79
CA LEU A 13 -10.01 -22.59 22.85
C LEU A 13 -10.67 -22.55 21.46
N PHE A 14 -11.92 -22.07 21.35
CA PHE A 14 -12.58 -21.84 20.06
C PHE A 14 -12.12 -20.56 19.34
N ALA A 15 -11.48 -19.61 20.04
CA ALA A 15 -10.97 -18.38 19.43
C ALA A 15 -9.63 -18.57 18.67
N PHE A 16 -8.96 -19.71 18.85
CA PHE A 16 -7.72 -20.07 18.13
C PHE A 16 -7.94 -21.10 17.00
N GLY A 17 -9.18 -21.55 16.80
CA GLY A 17 -9.53 -22.48 15.73
C GLY A 17 -9.54 -21.78 14.37
N CYS A 18 -8.66 -22.24 13.48
CA CYS A 18 -8.55 -21.89 12.04
C CYS A 18 -7.58 -20.77 11.64
N THR A 19 -6.49 -20.53 12.38
CA THR A 19 -5.32 -19.90 11.73
C THR A 19 -4.53 -20.98 11.00
N ARG A 20 -4.53 -20.95 9.65
CA ARG A 20 -3.74 -21.88 8.84
C ARG A 20 -2.26 -21.78 9.25
N PRO A 21 -1.58 -22.91 9.51
CA PRO A 21 -0.21 -22.90 10.05
C PRO A 21 0.76 -22.16 9.13
N ASP A 22 0.58 -22.26 7.81
CA ASP A 22 1.41 -21.57 6.82
C ASP A 22 1.28 -20.05 6.92
N VAL A 23 0.06 -19.56 7.18
CA VAL A 23 -0.23 -18.13 7.33
C VAL A 23 0.42 -17.58 8.59
N GLU A 24 0.35 -18.34 9.69
CA GLU A 24 0.99 -17.94 10.94
C GLU A 24 2.53 -18.03 10.87
N ALA A 25 3.07 -19.03 10.18
CA ALA A 25 4.51 -19.13 9.92
C ALA A 25 5.01 -17.92 9.12
N PHE A 26 4.30 -17.55 8.04
CA PHE A 26 4.62 -16.37 7.24
C PHE A 26 4.45 -15.07 8.01
N ARG A 27 3.44 -14.98 8.88
CA ARG A 27 3.23 -13.83 9.78
C ARG A 27 4.41 -13.61 10.72
N GLN A 28 4.93 -14.69 11.32
CA GLN A 28 6.05 -14.62 12.27
C GLN A 28 7.39 -14.36 11.58
N ARG A 29 7.59 -14.95 10.39
CA ARG A 29 8.83 -14.83 9.61
C ARG A 29 8.49 -14.61 8.13
N PRO A 30 8.20 -13.36 7.73
CA PRO A 30 7.84 -13.08 6.35
C PRO A 30 9.07 -13.30 5.46
N VAL A 31 8.90 -14.13 4.42
CA VAL A 31 9.91 -14.32 3.37
C VAL A 31 9.90 -13.13 2.39
N PRO A 32 10.97 -12.90 1.61
CA PRO A 32 10.98 -11.87 0.60
C PRO A 32 9.80 -11.98 -0.37
N VAL A 33 9.16 -10.86 -0.67
CA VAL A 33 7.97 -10.79 -1.53
C VAL A 33 8.35 -10.26 -2.90
N ARG A 34 8.05 -11.01 -3.95
CA ARG A 34 8.06 -10.56 -5.34
C ARG A 34 6.69 -10.03 -5.71
N VAL A 35 6.64 -8.90 -6.41
CA VAL A 35 5.40 -8.32 -6.92
C VAL A 35 5.24 -8.68 -8.38
N SER A 36 4.05 -9.17 -8.75
CA SER A 36 3.65 -9.45 -10.12
C SER A 36 2.31 -8.76 -10.37
N VAL A 37 2.25 -7.89 -11.37
CA VAL A 37 1.04 -7.14 -11.73
C VAL A 37 0.62 -7.55 -13.12
N SER A 38 -0.63 -7.96 -13.28
CA SER A 38 -1.24 -8.24 -14.57
C SER A 38 -2.38 -7.26 -14.82
N MET A 39 -2.42 -6.76 -16.05
CA MET A 39 -3.43 -5.81 -16.53
C MET A 39 -4.38 -6.46 -17.54
N PRO A 40 -5.58 -5.88 -17.76
CA PRO A 40 -6.49 -6.35 -18.79
C PRO A 40 -5.84 -6.25 -20.17
N SER A 41 -6.00 -7.27 -21.01
CA SER A 41 -5.36 -7.35 -22.33
C SER A 41 -5.79 -6.25 -23.30
N GLN A 42 -6.95 -5.63 -23.07
CA GLN A 42 -7.54 -4.60 -23.93
C GLN A 42 -7.06 -3.18 -23.60
N LEU A 43 -6.28 -3.00 -22.53
CA LEU A 43 -5.82 -1.69 -22.09
C LEU A 43 -4.66 -1.19 -22.96
N GLN A 44 -4.80 0.01 -23.52
CA GLN A 44 -3.70 0.66 -24.23
C GLN A 44 -2.60 1.11 -23.25
N GLY A 45 -1.33 0.96 -23.63
CA GLY A 45 -0.22 1.32 -22.75
C GLY A 45 -0.05 0.38 -21.54
N ARG A 46 -0.52 -0.87 -21.66
CA ARG A 46 -0.46 -1.93 -20.63
C ARG A 46 0.87 -1.97 -19.88
N ASP A 47 1.99 -2.00 -20.60
CA ASP A 47 3.33 -2.13 -20.01
C ASP A 47 3.68 -0.94 -19.09
N GLY A 48 3.20 0.26 -19.44
CA GLY A 48 3.36 1.46 -18.61
C GLY A 48 2.59 1.33 -17.30
N TYR A 49 1.33 0.91 -17.38
CA TYR A 49 0.50 0.65 -16.20
C TYR A 49 1.09 -0.45 -15.31
N GLU A 50 1.52 -1.59 -15.88
CA GLU A 50 2.13 -2.69 -15.11
C GLU A 50 3.37 -2.21 -14.35
N LYS A 51 4.22 -1.42 -15.02
CA LYS A 51 5.44 -0.86 -14.41
C LYS A 51 5.12 0.14 -13.31
N GLU A 52 4.19 1.08 -13.53
CA GLU A 52 3.83 2.11 -12.57
C GLU A 52 3.21 1.49 -11.31
N TYR A 53 2.18 0.65 -11.47
CA TYR A 53 1.55 -0.06 -10.34
C TYR A 53 2.53 -0.98 -9.63
N GLY A 54 3.34 -1.74 -10.37
CA GLY A 54 4.36 -2.60 -9.81
C GLY A 54 5.42 -1.80 -9.02
N SER A 55 5.83 -0.63 -9.51
CA SER A 55 6.79 0.23 -8.81
C SER A 55 6.22 0.83 -7.53
N ALA A 56 4.98 1.33 -7.56
CA ALA A 56 4.29 1.89 -6.41
C ALA A 56 4.07 0.83 -5.31
N LEU A 57 3.63 -0.38 -5.71
CA LEU A 57 3.48 -1.51 -4.80
C LEU A 57 4.80 -1.92 -4.16
N ARG A 58 5.87 -2.08 -4.94
CA ARG A 58 7.19 -2.44 -4.41
C ARG A 58 7.69 -1.40 -3.41
N ALA A 59 7.64 -0.11 -3.77
CA ALA A 59 8.08 0.97 -2.90
C ALA A 59 7.30 1.01 -1.58
N ARG A 60 5.98 0.77 -1.63
CA ARG A 60 5.14 0.77 -0.43
C ARG A 60 5.32 -0.49 0.42
N LEU A 61 5.38 -1.67 -0.20
CA LEU A 61 5.60 -2.94 0.48
C LEU A 61 6.97 -3.00 1.17
N ALA A 62 7.99 -2.40 0.56
CA ALA A 62 9.34 -2.34 1.12
C ALA A 62 9.38 -1.62 2.49
N THR A 63 8.36 -0.83 2.83
CA THR A 63 8.21 -0.22 4.16
C THR A 63 7.65 -1.16 5.23
N ARG A 64 7.29 -2.39 4.88
CA ARG A 64 6.61 -3.38 5.75
C ARG A 64 7.23 -4.76 5.72
N VAL A 65 7.75 -5.16 4.57
CA VAL A 65 8.37 -6.47 4.33
C VAL A 65 9.56 -6.31 3.39
N VAL A 66 10.47 -7.28 3.38
CA VAL A 66 11.56 -7.33 2.40
C VAL A 66 10.96 -7.62 1.03
N VAL A 67 11.24 -6.77 0.04
CA VAL A 67 10.71 -6.89 -1.32
C VAL A 67 11.81 -7.22 -2.30
N VAL A 68 11.55 -8.12 -3.24
CA VAL A 68 12.48 -8.42 -4.34
C VAL A 68 12.42 -7.27 -5.37
N PRO A 69 13.56 -6.62 -5.70
CA PRO A 69 13.60 -5.62 -6.76
C PRO A 69 13.17 -6.18 -8.12
N ASP A 70 12.74 -5.29 -9.00
CA ASP A 70 12.41 -5.67 -10.37
C ASP A 70 13.66 -6.10 -11.14
N GLY A 71 13.50 -7.10 -12.03
CA GLY A 71 14.60 -7.71 -12.77
C GLY A 71 15.55 -8.62 -11.97
N VAL A 72 15.39 -8.74 -10.65
CA VAL A 72 16.23 -9.61 -9.80
C VAL A 72 15.59 -10.99 -9.65
N THR A 73 16.40 -12.05 -9.76
CA THR A 73 15.92 -13.42 -9.54
C THR A 73 15.49 -13.60 -8.08
N PRO A 74 14.24 -14.03 -7.81
CA PRO A 74 13.76 -14.19 -6.45
C PRO A 74 14.51 -15.34 -5.74
N PRO A 75 14.75 -15.23 -4.43
CA PRO A 75 15.31 -16.34 -3.65
C PRO A 75 14.33 -17.52 -3.61
N VAL A 76 14.86 -18.72 -3.42
CA VAL A 76 14.05 -19.94 -3.29
C VAL A 76 13.08 -19.79 -2.11
N GLY A 77 11.80 -20.08 -2.35
CA GLY A 77 10.75 -19.96 -1.33
C GLY A 77 10.22 -18.54 -1.11
N ALA A 78 10.60 -17.57 -1.95
CA ALA A 78 9.98 -16.24 -1.97
C ALA A 78 8.46 -16.33 -2.17
N ALA A 79 7.74 -15.40 -1.53
CA ALA A 79 6.31 -15.24 -1.76
C ALA A 79 6.08 -14.35 -2.98
N GLU A 80 5.02 -14.61 -3.75
CA GLU A 80 4.60 -13.81 -4.89
C GLU A 80 3.27 -13.13 -4.56
N LEU A 81 3.28 -11.81 -4.56
CA LEU A 81 2.07 -10.99 -4.55
C LEU A 81 1.59 -10.83 -5.99
N GLN A 82 0.57 -11.58 -6.36
CA GLN A 82 -0.09 -11.53 -7.66
C GLN A 82 -1.23 -10.54 -7.61
N VAL A 83 -1.13 -9.47 -8.39
CA VAL A 83 -2.16 -8.44 -8.52
C VAL A 83 -2.76 -8.55 -9.91
N ALA A 84 -4.01 -9.00 -9.98
CA ALA A 84 -4.78 -9.06 -11.21
C ALA A 84 -5.74 -7.89 -11.28
N ILE A 85 -5.38 -6.85 -12.02
CA ILE A 85 -6.27 -5.72 -12.28
C ILE A 85 -7.23 -6.13 -13.39
N ARG A 86 -8.51 -6.16 -13.03
CA ARG A 86 -9.60 -6.65 -13.88
C ARG A 86 -10.21 -5.54 -14.72
N GLU A 87 -10.23 -4.34 -14.18
CA GLU A 87 -10.86 -3.18 -14.80
C GLU A 87 -10.07 -1.92 -14.45
N ILE A 88 -9.70 -1.17 -15.49
CA ILE A 88 -9.27 0.23 -15.40
C ILE A 88 -10.13 0.96 -16.42
N ALA A 89 -11.02 1.80 -15.93
CA ALA A 89 -11.85 2.66 -16.75
C ALA A 89 -11.85 4.06 -16.13
N PRO A 90 -11.90 5.16 -16.91
CA PRO A 90 -12.25 6.46 -16.35
C PRO A 90 -13.50 6.29 -15.48
N ALA A 91 -13.49 6.85 -14.25
CA ALA A 91 -14.66 6.73 -13.38
C ALA A 91 -15.87 7.12 -14.22
N PRO A 92 -16.85 6.21 -14.36
CA PRO A 92 -17.67 6.18 -15.55
C PRO A 92 -18.28 7.55 -15.78
N GLY A 93 -18.04 8.08 -16.97
CA GLY A 93 -18.94 9.06 -17.56
C GLY A 93 -20.33 8.48 -17.85
N GLU A 94 -20.63 7.22 -17.48
CA GLU A 94 -21.78 6.48 -18.02
C GLU A 94 -22.82 5.99 -16.99
N THR A 95 -22.51 5.91 -15.69
CA THR A 95 -23.55 5.67 -14.67
C THR A 95 -23.78 6.95 -13.89
N SER A 96 -24.59 7.84 -14.49
CA SER A 96 -25.04 9.03 -13.78
C SER A 96 -25.67 8.65 -12.44
N PRO A 97 -25.60 9.50 -11.41
CA PRO A 97 -26.32 9.26 -10.16
C PRO A 97 -27.80 8.95 -10.39
N ALA A 98 -28.39 9.52 -11.45
CA ALA A 98 -29.72 9.18 -11.92
C ALA A 98 -29.84 7.73 -12.41
N ALA A 99 -28.90 7.21 -13.19
CA ALA A 99 -28.88 5.81 -13.62
C ALA A 99 -28.76 4.84 -12.44
N ILE A 100 -27.91 5.16 -11.45
CA ILE A 100 -27.81 4.38 -10.20
C ILE A 100 -29.16 4.40 -9.47
N GLY A 101 -29.75 5.59 -9.30
CA GLY A 101 -31.05 5.75 -8.66
C GLY A 101 -32.18 5.00 -9.38
N VAL A 102 -32.23 5.05 -10.71
CA VAL A 102 -33.22 4.31 -11.51
C VAL A 102 -33.04 2.80 -11.33
N ALA A 103 -31.81 2.29 -11.43
CA ALA A 103 -31.53 0.87 -11.26
C ALA A 103 -31.93 0.37 -9.86
N THR A 104 -31.56 1.10 -8.81
CA THR A 104 -31.98 0.79 -7.44
C THR A 104 -33.49 0.85 -7.29
N GLY A 105 -34.14 1.86 -7.87
CA GLY A 105 -35.59 2.01 -7.76
C GLY A 105 -36.36 0.89 -8.44
N ILE A 106 -35.91 0.43 -9.61
CA ILE A 106 -36.47 -0.75 -10.28
C ILE A 106 -36.25 -2.01 -9.43
N ALA A 107 -35.04 -2.21 -8.90
CA ALA A 107 -34.73 -3.39 -8.08
C ALA A 107 -35.58 -3.45 -6.80
N VAL A 108 -35.64 -2.35 -6.05
CA VAL A 108 -36.42 -2.31 -4.80
C VAL A 108 -37.92 -2.38 -5.09
N GLY A 109 -38.40 -1.70 -6.13
CA GLY A 109 -39.82 -1.72 -6.48
C GLY A 109 -40.30 -3.08 -6.98
N THR A 110 -39.46 -3.80 -7.73
CA THR A 110 -39.76 -5.18 -8.16
C THR A 110 -39.73 -6.15 -6.98
N LEU A 111 -38.75 -6.06 -6.09
CA LEU A 111 -38.68 -6.87 -4.87
C LEU A 111 -39.90 -6.63 -3.97
N SER A 112 -40.29 -5.37 -3.76
CA SER A 112 -41.46 -4.99 -2.94
C SER A 112 -42.78 -5.48 -3.58
N ALA A 113 -42.90 -5.43 -4.91
CA ALA A 113 -44.06 -5.99 -5.61
C ALA A 113 -44.15 -7.53 -5.50
N ILE A 114 -43.00 -8.22 -5.61
CA ILE A 114 -42.92 -9.69 -5.50
C ILE A 114 -43.19 -10.14 -4.05
N SER A 115 -42.75 -9.39 -3.06
CA SER A 115 -42.94 -9.72 -1.63
C SER A 115 -44.37 -9.47 -1.12
N GLY A 116 -45.33 -9.19 -2.00
CA GLY A 116 -46.73 -9.02 -1.66
C GLY A 116 -47.15 -7.59 -1.31
N ASN A 117 -46.24 -6.61 -1.38
CA ASN A 117 -46.54 -5.20 -1.13
C ASN A 117 -47.07 -4.50 -2.41
N ARG A 118 -48.12 -5.10 -3.00
CA ARG A 118 -48.61 -4.79 -4.35
C ARG A 118 -49.12 -3.35 -4.54
N GLY A 119 -49.31 -2.57 -3.48
CA GLY A 119 -49.74 -1.17 -3.53
C GLY A 119 -48.61 -0.14 -3.37
N TRP A 120 -47.44 -0.54 -2.86
CA TRP A 120 -46.36 0.39 -2.46
C TRP A 120 -45.05 0.18 -3.21
N GLY A 121 -44.89 -0.91 -3.98
CA GLY A 121 -43.63 -1.19 -4.68
C GLY A 121 -43.14 -0.06 -5.59
N ALA A 122 -44.04 0.66 -6.29
CA ALA A 122 -43.65 1.82 -7.09
C ALA A 122 -43.14 3.00 -6.23
N VAL A 123 -43.75 3.21 -5.06
CA VAL A 123 -43.38 4.28 -4.12
C VAL A 123 -42.06 3.94 -3.42
N ASP A 124 -41.91 2.69 -2.96
CA ASP A 124 -40.67 2.19 -2.36
C ASP A 124 -39.52 2.28 -3.36
N GLY A 125 -39.75 1.85 -4.60
CA GLY A 125 -38.77 1.96 -5.68
C GLY A 125 -38.37 3.40 -5.95
N LEU A 126 -39.33 4.32 -6.12
CA LEU A 126 -39.02 5.73 -6.36
C LEU A 126 -38.24 6.36 -5.19
N PHE A 127 -38.65 6.09 -3.95
CA PHE A 127 -38.00 6.63 -2.76
C PHE A 127 -36.54 6.17 -2.66
N TRP A 128 -36.31 4.86 -2.70
CA TRP A 128 -34.95 4.31 -2.60
C TRP A 128 -34.08 4.68 -3.81
N GLY A 129 -34.69 4.77 -5.00
CA GLY A 129 -34.00 5.25 -6.19
C GLY A 129 -33.53 6.69 -6.07
N LEU A 130 -34.40 7.61 -5.65
CA LEU A 130 -34.04 9.02 -5.47
C LEU A 130 -33.02 9.20 -4.32
N TRP A 131 -33.18 8.44 -3.24
CA TRP A 131 -32.26 8.46 -2.10
C TRP A 131 -30.84 8.03 -2.53
N VAL A 132 -30.71 6.86 -3.14
CA VAL A 132 -29.40 6.34 -3.58
C VAL A 132 -28.80 7.21 -4.67
N GLY A 133 -29.60 7.69 -5.63
CA GLY A 133 -29.13 8.61 -6.65
C GLY A 133 -28.61 9.93 -6.08
N SER A 134 -29.31 10.52 -5.11
CA SER A 134 -28.86 11.76 -4.45
C SER A 134 -27.56 11.54 -3.66
N HIS A 135 -27.45 10.42 -2.93
CA HIS A 135 -26.24 10.07 -2.21
C HIS A 135 -25.05 9.81 -3.15
N ALA A 136 -25.28 9.16 -4.29
CA ALA A 136 -24.26 8.95 -5.31
C ALA A 136 -23.78 10.29 -5.90
N ALA A 137 -24.69 11.23 -6.18
CA ALA A 137 -24.34 12.56 -6.67
C ALA A 137 -23.48 13.32 -5.66
N MET A 138 -23.92 13.38 -4.40
CA MET A 138 -23.15 14.04 -3.34
C MET A 138 -21.78 13.40 -3.11
N HIS A 139 -21.68 12.07 -3.26
CA HIS A 139 -20.40 11.38 -3.14
C HIS A 139 -19.46 11.76 -4.28
N GLN A 140 -19.94 11.77 -5.53
CA GLN A 140 -19.14 12.17 -6.69
C GLN A 140 -18.65 13.62 -6.57
N GLU A 141 -19.52 14.54 -6.14
CA GLU A 141 -19.16 15.94 -5.92
C GLU A 141 -18.07 16.08 -4.84
N ARG A 142 -18.25 15.42 -3.68
CA ARG A 142 -17.23 15.41 -2.61
C ARG A 142 -15.89 14.84 -3.05
N VAL A 143 -15.90 13.77 -3.85
CA VAL A 143 -14.66 13.17 -4.38
C VAL A 143 -13.96 14.15 -5.31
N ARG A 144 -14.70 14.78 -6.23
CA ARG A 144 -14.15 15.76 -7.16
C ARG A 144 -13.59 16.98 -6.43
N ASP A 145 -14.31 17.52 -5.47
CA ASP A 145 -13.85 18.67 -4.67
C ASP A 145 -12.61 18.35 -3.85
N ARG A 146 -12.55 17.12 -3.31
CA ARG A 146 -11.41 16.66 -2.52
C ARG A 146 -10.17 16.46 -3.39
N LEU A 147 -10.30 15.78 -4.53
CA LEU A 147 -9.14 15.38 -5.35
C LEU A 147 -8.71 16.48 -6.34
N GLY A 148 -9.67 17.26 -6.84
CA GLY A 148 -9.46 18.25 -7.89
C GLY A 148 -9.48 17.68 -9.31
N TYR A 149 -9.55 16.36 -9.47
CA TYR A 149 -9.55 15.65 -10.76
C TYR A 149 -10.51 14.45 -10.71
N TRP A 150 -10.76 13.84 -11.87
CA TRP A 150 -11.59 12.64 -11.98
C TRP A 150 -10.71 11.38 -11.89
N PRO A 151 -10.85 10.57 -10.83
CA PRO A 151 -10.07 9.34 -10.72
C PRO A 151 -10.61 8.27 -11.69
N GLN A 152 -9.78 7.29 -12.03
CA GLN A 152 -10.20 6.07 -12.71
C GLN A 152 -10.74 5.04 -11.71
N VAL A 153 -11.70 4.25 -12.17
CA VAL A 153 -12.18 3.07 -11.45
C VAL A 153 -11.17 1.95 -11.64
N VAL A 154 -10.58 1.51 -10.53
CA VAL A 154 -9.61 0.41 -10.49
C VAL A 154 -10.21 -0.73 -9.68
N ARG A 155 -10.49 -1.86 -10.34
CA ARG A 155 -10.95 -3.09 -9.69
C ARG A 155 -9.87 -4.16 -9.83
N ALA A 156 -9.45 -4.74 -8.71
CA ALA A 156 -8.40 -5.75 -8.71
C ALA A 156 -8.71 -6.91 -7.76
N GLU A 157 -8.16 -8.07 -8.08
CA GLU A 157 -7.98 -9.16 -7.13
C GLU A 157 -6.50 -9.28 -6.80
N VAL A 158 -6.20 -9.38 -5.52
CA VAL A 158 -4.83 -9.52 -5.02
C VAL A 158 -4.72 -10.83 -4.29
N SER A 159 -3.69 -11.61 -4.59
CA SER A 159 -3.38 -12.82 -3.85
C SER A 159 -1.90 -12.89 -3.48
N LEU A 160 -1.61 -13.39 -2.29
CA LEU A 160 -0.26 -13.68 -1.83
C LEU A 160 -0.06 -15.20 -1.85
N ARG A 161 0.88 -15.67 -2.66
CA ARG A 161 1.16 -17.11 -2.82
C ARG A 161 2.60 -17.40 -2.41
N GLN A 162 2.85 -18.59 -1.87
CA GLN A 162 4.20 -19.03 -1.56
C GLN A 162 4.48 -20.33 -2.30
N GLN A 163 5.67 -20.44 -2.88
CA GLN A 163 6.09 -21.65 -3.58
C GLN A 163 6.04 -22.85 -2.64
N GLY A 164 5.39 -23.94 -3.06
CA GLY A 164 5.19 -25.14 -2.25
C GLY A 164 3.88 -25.17 -1.46
N ASN A 165 3.12 -24.07 -1.41
CA ASN A 165 1.76 -24.05 -0.85
C ASN A 165 0.72 -24.13 -1.98
N PRO A 166 -0.19 -25.12 -2.00
CA PRO A 166 -1.23 -25.20 -3.01
C PRO A 166 -2.23 -24.03 -2.94
N GLU A 167 -2.53 -23.57 -1.72
CA GLU A 167 -3.48 -22.49 -1.50
C GLU A 167 -2.77 -21.16 -1.26
N PRO A 168 -3.35 -20.03 -1.71
CA PRO A 168 -2.84 -18.71 -1.38
C PRO A 168 -2.83 -18.51 0.16
N LEU A 169 -1.85 -17.75 0.64
CA LEU A 169 -1.75 -17.32 2.03
C LEU A 169 -2.80 -16.24 2.34
N TRP A 170 -3.18 -15.47 1.33
CA TRP A 170 -4.16 -14.38 1.44
C TRP A 170 -4.74 -14.08 0.05
N VAL A 171 -6.04 -13.75 -0.01
CA VAL A 171 -6.75 -13.31 -1.21
C VAL A 171 -7.71 -12.21 -0.80
N GLU A 172 -7.78 -11.16 -1.61
CA GLU A 172 -8.63 -10.01 -1.34
C GLU A 172 -9.05 -9.33 -2.64
N THR A 173 -10.27 -8.80 -2.66
CA THR A 173 -10.74 -7.91 -3.72
C THR A 173 -10.52 -6.45 -3.30
N ILE A 174 -9.96 -5.66 -4.20
CA ILE A 174 -9.80 -4.23 -4.03
C ILE A 174 -10.92 -3.54 -4.80
N GLU A 175 -11.77 -2.83 -4.06
CA GLU A 175 -12.90 -2.10 -4.63
C GLU A 175 -12.47 -0.68 -5.05
N PRO A 176 -13.06 -0.12 -6.12
CA PRO A 176 -12.65 1.18 -6.66
C PRO A 176 -12.73 2.32 -5.63
N ILE A 177 -13.75 2.28 -4.77
CA ILE A 177 -13.93 3.31 -3.73
C ILE A 177 -12.77 3.34 -2.75
N GLU A 178 -12.18 2.19 -2.41
CA GLU A 178 -11.05 2.10 -1.48
C GLU A 178 -9.82 2.80 -2.07
N VAL A 179 -9.59 2.61 -3.38
CA VAL A 179 -8.50 3.26 -4.11
C VAL A 179 -8.71 4.76 -4.15
N VAL A 180 -9.91 5.20 -4.55
CA VAL A 180 -10.28 6.62 -4.60
C VAL A 180 -10.09 7.27 -3.23
N GLU A 181 -10.60 6.69 -2.15
CA GLU A 181 -10.46 7.23 -0.80
C GLU A 181 -8.98 7.33 -0.37
N ALA A 182 -8.13 6.42 -0.82
CA ALA A 182 -6.70 6.40 -0.52
C ALA A 182 -5.85 7.36 -1.37
N MET A 183 -6.39 7.92 -2.46
CA MET A 183 -5.70 8.88 -3.33
C MET A 183 -5.56 10.27 -2.70
N ASP A 184 -4.48 10.95 -3.06
CA ASP A 184 -4.17 12.29 -2.60
C ASP A 184 -4.59 13.35 -3.66
N PRO A 185 -4.92 14.58 -3.24
CA PRO A 185 -5.26 15.66 -4.17
C PRO A 185 -4.06 16.10 -5.00
N LEU A 186 -4.32 16.47 -6.26
CA LEU A 186 -3.31 17.07 -7.12
C LEU A 186 -3.34 18.61 -7.01
N PRO A 187 -2.19 19.29 -7.13
CA PRO A 187 -2.17 20.74 -7.30
C PRO A 187 -2.89 21.15 -8.59
N ARG A 188 -3.50 22.34 -8.60
CA ARG A 188 -4.34 22.84 -9.72
C ARG A 188 -3.70 22.78 -11.11
N GLY A 189 -2.37 22.88 -11.19
CA GLY A 189 -1.64 22.79 -12.46
C GLY A 189 -1.54 21.38 -13.06
N TYR A 190 -1.95 20.34 -12.32
CA TYR A 190 -1.83 18.93 -12.71
C TYR A 190 -3.18 18.22 -12.78
N HIS A 191 -4.31 18.95 -12.70
CA HIS A 191 -5.66 18.35 -12.69
C HIS A 191 -6.04 17.66 -14.00
N ASP A 192 -5.40 18.03 -15.11
CA ASP A 192 -5.60 17.45 -16.43
C ASP A 192 -4.36 16.66 -16.92
N ASP A 193 -3.38 16.39 -16.05
CA ASP A 193 -2.18 15.61 -16.37
C ASP A 193 -2.45 14.12 -16.11
N ASP A 194 -2.85 13.40 -17.16
CA ASP A 194 -3.14 11.96 -17.12
C ASP A 194 -1.99 11.13 -16.52
N GLY A 195 -0.74 11.55 -16.73
CA GLY A 195 0.43 10.87 -16.17
C GLY A 195 0.49 11.01 -14.66
N ARG A 196 0.20 12.20 -14.13
CA ARG A 196 0.16 12.46 -12.68
C ARG A 196 -1.04 11.83 -12.01
N ILE A 197 -2.20 11.87 -12.65
CA ILE A 197 -3.41 11.19 -12.17
C ILE A 197 -3.13 9.70 -12.01
N ARG A 198 -2.57 9.06 -13.04
CA ARG A 198 -2.20 7.64 -13.03
C ARG A 198 -1.15 7.32 -11.95
N GLU A 199 -0.16 8.18 -11.75
CA GLU A 199 0.84 8.03 -10.69
C GLU A 199 0.18 8.02 -9.30
N GLU A 200 -0.75 8.94 -9.04
CA GLU A 200 -1.49 9.00 -7.78
C GLU A 200 -2.46 7.83 -7.60
N GLU A 201 -3.07 7.33 -8.68
CA GLU A 201 -3.87 6.10 -8.66
C GLU A 201 -3.03 4.89 -8.25
N ALA A 202 -1.85 4.72 -8.86
CA ALA A 202 -0.93 3.63 -8.53
C ALA A 202 -0.48 3.71 -7.06
N LYS A 203 -0.24 4.92 -6.53
CA LYS A 203 0.09 5.14 -5.12
C LYS A 203 -1.09 4.86 -4.19
N GLY A 204 -2.29 5.32 -4.54
CA GLY A 204 -3.53 5.05 -3.80
C GLY A 204 -3.80 3.55 -3.73
N PHE A 205 -3.71 2.87 -4.87
CA PHE A 205 -3.85 1.41 -4.96
C PHE A 205 -2.85 0.69 -4.05
N ALA A 206 -1.56 1.03 -4.17
CA ALA A 206 -0.52 0.45 -3.34
C ALA A 206 -0.75 0.71 -1.83
N ARG A 207 -1.29 1.88 -1.47
CA ARG A 207 -1.64 2.21 -0.08
C ARG A 207 -2.71 1.26 0.45
N VAL A 208 -3.78 1.03 -0.30
CA VAL A 208 -4.88 0.11 0.09
C VAL A 208 -4.37 -1.32 0.25
N VAL A 209 -3.69 -1.85 -0.78
CA VAL A 209 -3.20 -3.24 -0.77
C VAL A 209 -2.27 -3.47 0.42
N VAL A 210 -1.29 -2.58 0.62
CA VAL A 210 -0.33 -2.72 1.72
C VAL A 210 -1.01 -2.54 3.07
N GLN A 211 -2.01 -1.66 3.19
CA GLN A 211 -2.76 -1.49 4.44
C GLN A 211 -3.53 -2.76 4.80
N LYS A 212 -4.29 -3.35 3.86
CA LYS A 212 -5.05 -4.58 4.10
C LYS A 212 -4.12 -5.75 4.44
N LEU A 213 -3.04 -5.90 3.68
CA LEU A 213 -2.06 -6.98 3.89
C LEU A 213 -1.32 -6.81 5.24
N SER A 214 -0.93 -5.58 5.58
CA SER A 214 -0.31 -5.29 6.89
C SER A 214 -1.28 -5.52 8.04
N ALA A 215 -2.58 -5.22 7.88
CA ALA A 215 -3.59 -5.49 8.88
C ALA A 215 -3.80 -7.00 9.09
N TYR A 216 -3.86 -7.77 8.00
CA TYR A 216 -4.03 -9.22 8.04
C TYR A 216 -2.86 -9.93 8.73
N PHE A 217 -1.63 -9.64 8.29
CA PHE A 217 -0.41 -10.25 8.87
C PHE A 217 0.12 -9.52 10.12
N ARG A 218 -0.53 -8.43 10.54
CA ARG A 218 -0.10 -7.56 11.66
C ARG A 218 1.33 -7.04 11.51
N TRP A 219 1.71 -6.64 10.31
CA TRP A 219 3.04 -6.11 10.04
C TRP A 219 3.21 -4.68 10.55
N THR A 220 4.34 -4.45 11.21
CA THR A 220 4.75 -3.13 11.65
C THR A 220 5.45 -2.38 10.52
N ARG A 221 5.57 -1.06 10.66
CA ARG A 221 6.26 -0.22 9.68
C ARG A 221 7.75 -0.23 9.97
N PHE A 222 8.57 -0.39 8.93
CA PHE A 222 9.99 -0.06 8.99
C PHE A 222 10.22 1.44 8.80
N THR A 223 11.28 1.95 9.41
CA THR A 223 11.74 3.34 9.22
C THR A 223 12.28 3.55 7.81
N GLU A 224 12.89 2.50 7.23
CA GLU A 224 13.52 2.50 5.91
C GLU A 224 12.89 1.44 4.99
N GLN A 225 13.02 1.63 3.68
CA GLN A 225 12.61 0.63 2.69
C GLN A 225 13.60 -0.54 2.68
N ARG A 226 13.10 -1.77 2.70
CA ARG A 226 13.91 -2.99 2.67
C ARG A 226 13.75 -3.73 1.35
N PHE A 227 14.81 -3.75 0.56
CA PHE A 227 14.88 -4.57 -0.64
C PHE A 227 15.83 -5.76 -0.45
N TYR A 228 15.47 -6.88 -1.06
CA TYR A 228 16.32 -8.06 -1.09
C TYR A 228 17.60 -7.77 -1.87
N GLY A 229 18.76 -8.12 -1.28
CA GLY A 229 20.07 -7.90 -1.89
C GLY A 229 20.74 -6.56 -1.55
N ASP A 230 20.06 -5.67 -0.81
CA ASP A 230 20.68 -4.43 -0.33
C ASP A 230 21.65 -4.68 0.83
N ALA A 231 22.81 -4.03 0.82
CA ALA A 231 23.86 -4.16 1.85
C ALA A 231 23.38 -3.79 3.27
N SER A 232 22.31 -3.02 3.40
CA SER A 232 21.66 -2.71 4.69
C SER A 232 21.00 -3.94 5.32
N SER A 233 20.40 -4.81 4.51
CA SER A 233 19.78 -6.07 4.98
C SER A 233 20.82 -7.12 5.40
N ALA A 234 22.03 -7.07 4.82
CA ALA A 234 23.16 -7.92 5.21
C ALA A 234 23.73 -7.55 6.59
N ARG A 235 23.81 -6.26 6.94
CA ARG A 235 24.29 -5.79 8.26
C ARG A 235 23.37 -6.20 9.42
N GLU A 236 22.05 -6.23 9.20
CA GLU A 236 21.08 -6.62 10.23
C GLU A 236 21.08 -8.15 10.46
N ALA A 237 21.28 -8.94 9.38
CA ALA A 237 21.48 -10.39 9.46
C ALA A 237 22.80 -10.77 10.16
N GLU A 238 23.88 -10.02 9.92
CA GLU A 238 25.17 -10.21 10.59
C GLU A 238 25.13 -9.77 12.07
N SER A 239 24.32 -8.77 12.41
CA SER A 239 24.11 -8.33 13.80
C SER A 239 23.31 -9.33 14.64
N THR A 240 22.43 -10.13 14.04
CA THR A 240 21.64 -11.17 14.74
C THR A 240 22.30 -12.55 14.73
N ALA A 241 23.26 -12.77 13.83
CA ALA A 241 23.99 -14.03 13.69
C ALA A 241 25.31 -14.07 14.46
N ARG A 242 25.63 -13.11 15.34
CA ARG A 242 26.86 -13.17 16.14
C ARG A 242 26.70 -14.24 17.24
N PRO A 243 27.45 -15.36 17.19
CA PRO A 243 27.47 -16.31 18.28
C PRO A 243 28.13 -15.63 19.48
N ALA A 244 27.47 -15.68 20.62
CA ALA A 244 28.07 -15.36 21.91
C ALA A 244 29.07 -16.47 22.27
N ASP A 245 30.26 -16.42 21.68
CA ASP A 245 31.47 -17.06 22.22
C ASP A 245 32.68 -16.63 21.37
N ARG A 246 33.34 -15.57 21.80
CA ARG A 246 34.79 -15.47 21.67
C ARG A 246 35.34 -15.30 23.08
N PRO A 247 36.27 -16.17 23.54
CA PRO A 247 36.97 -15.95 24.79
C PRO A 247 37.66 -14.59 24.74
N ALA A 248 37.53 -13.82 25.82
CA ALA A 248 38.17 -12.52 25.95
C ALA A 248 39.69 -12.65 25.73
N GLU A 249 40.17 -12.03 24.66
CA GLU A 249 41.59 -11.82 24.43
C GLU A 249 42.10 -10.84 25.51
N PRO A 250 43.21 -11.13 26.21
CA PRO A 250 43.70 -10.28 27.29
C PRO A 250 44.11 -8.90 26.76
N PRO A 251 43.92 -7.82 27.56
CA PRO A 251 44.11 -6.46 27.08
C PRO A 251 45.56 -6.21 26.68
N MET A 252 45.76 -5.81 25.42
CA MET A 252 47.05 -5.27 24.97
C MET A 252 47.37 -3.97 25.71
N PRO A 253 48.66 -3.71 26.02
CA PRO A 253 49.08 -2.49 26.71
C PRO A 253 48.84 -1.25 25.85
N ALA A 254 48.45 -0.16 26.51
CA ALA A 254 48.10 1.11 25.90
C ALA A 254 49.25 1.70 25.05
N PRO A 255 48.97 2.26 23.86
CA PRO A 255 49.98 3.02 23.11
C PRO A 255 50.29 4.34 23.84
N SER A 256 51.58 4.61 24.03
CA SER A 256 52.11 5.85 24.61
C SER A 256 51.60 7.07 23.84
N MET A 257 50.81 7.92 24.51
CA MET A 257 50.37 9.20 23.98
C MET A 257 51.57 10.15 23.90
N THR A 258 51.97 10.51 22.69
CA THR A 258 52.84 11.66 22.44
C THR A 258 51.95 12.91 22.45
N PRO A 259 52.27 13.99 23.19
CA PRO A 259 51.42 15.17 23.20
C PRO A 259 51.44 15.86 21.83
N PRO A 260 50.30 16.43 21.38
CA PRO A 260 50.23 17.16 20.12
C PRO A 260 51.03 18.47 20.18
N PRO A 261 51.60 18.93 19.04
CA PRO A 261 52.29 20.22 18.98
C PRO A 261 51.31 21.39 19.20
N PRO A 262 51.82 22.55 19.69
CA PRO A 262 50.99 23.72 19.97
C PRO A 262 50.36 24.31 18.69
N PRO A 263 49.23 25.03 18.82
CA PRO A 263 48.50 25.58 17.68
C PRO A 263 49.31 26.67 16.97
N VAL A 264 49.27 26.63 15.63
CA VAL A 264 49.81 27.66 14.75
C VAL A 264 48.82 28.83 14.71
N ASP A 265 49.31 30.04 14.92
CA ASP A 265 48.49 31.26 14.88
C ASP A 265 47.84 31.46 13.50
N PRO A 266 46.57 31.93 13.45
CA PRO A 266 45.90 32.20 12.19
C PRO A 266 46.51 33.43 11.48
N PRO A 267 46.58 33.43 10.14
CA PRO A 267 47.07 34.57 9.38
C PRO A 267 46.14 35.79 9.50
N PRO A 268 46.68 37.03 9.43
CA PRO A 268 45.89 38.25 9.58
C PRO A 268 44.89 38.43 8.42
N PRO A 269 43.74 39.07 8.66
CA PRO A 269 42.72 39.30 7.65
C PRO A 269 43.23 40.27 6.55
N PRO A 270 42.82 40.06 5.29
CA PRO A 270 43.17 40.98 4.20
C PRO A 270 42.49 42.34 4.38
N ALA A 271 43.27 43.40 4.14
CA ALA A 271 42.83 44.78 4.25
C ALA A 271 41.69 45.11 3.27
N SER A 272 40.60 45.64 3.82
CA SER A 272 39.50 46.23 3.08
C SER A 272 39.90 47.58 2.47
N GLY A 273 39.67 47.73 1.17
CA GLY A 273 39.47 49.03 0.54
C GLY A 273 40.55 49.44 -0.45
N THR A 274 40.17 49.57 -1.73
CA THR A 274 40.06 50.85 -2.45
C THR A 274 39.33 50.60 -3.79
N PRO A 275 38.42 51.48 -4.26
CA PRO A 275 37.48 51.19 -5.36
C PRO A 275 37.90 51.70 -6.75
N ALA A 276 37.31 51.08 -7.78
CA ALA A 276 36.91 51.56 -9.13
C ALA A 276 38.02 52.09 -10.09
N PRO A 277 37.89 52.00 -11.44
CA PRO A 277 36.78 52.58 -12.24
C PRO A 277 36.25 51.65 -13.37
N SER A 278 34.96 51.60 -13.69
CA SER A 278 34.22 52.50 -14.60
C SER A 278 34.96 52.90 -15.88
N LYS A 279 34.66 52.23 -17.00
CA LYS A 279 34.09 52.85 -18.22
C LYS A 279 33.91 51.85 -19.37
N ASN A 280 32.73 51.96 -19.98
CA ASN A 280 32.37 51.86 -21.40
C ASN A 280 32.73 50.59 -22.19
N ASP A 281 31.70 49.84 -22.61
CA ASP A 281 30.98 50.08 -23.87
C ASP A 281 29.50 49.63 -23.74
#